data_AF-A0A3D5JDA1-F1
#
_entry.id   AF-A0A3D5JDA1-F1
#
_cell.length_a   1.000
_cell.length_b   1.000
_cell.length_c   1.000
_cell.angle_alpha   90.00
_cell.angle_beta   90.00
_cell.angle_gamma   90.00
#
_symmetry.space_group_name_H-M   'P 1'
#
loop_
_entity.id
_entity.type
_entity.pdbx_description
1 polymer ?
#
loop_
_entity_poly.entity_id
_entity_poly.type
_entity_poly.pdbx_seq_one_letter_code
_entity_poly.pdbx_strand_id
1 'polypeptide(L)' 'QHFRDAEAECGRLLALETPLALPAYDQCMKASHLFNLLDARGVISVTERAAYIGRVRALARGCCEAWIGAAPSGEAANG' A
#
# COMPACT_ATOMS: atom_id res chain seq x y z
N GLN A 1 8.09 9.15 -9.56
CA GLN A 1 8.78 7.85 -9.67
C GLN A 1 8.81 7.12 -8.34
N HIS A 2 9.53 7.63 -7.32
CA HIS A 2 9.76 6.91 -6.05
C HIS A 2 8.52 6.40 -5.30
N PHE A 3 7.39 7.15 -5.29
CA PHE A 3 6.16 6.66 -4.67
C PHE A 3 5.69 5.36 -5.34
N ARG A 4 5.70 5.33 -6.68
CA ARG A 4 5.25 4.18 -7.46
C ARG A 4 6.15 2.97 -7.24
N ASP A 5 7.46 3.20 -7.09
CA ASP A 5 8.42 2.12 -6.81
C ASP A 5 8.15 1.48 -5.44
N ALA A 6 7.93 2.31 -4.41
CA ALA A 6 7.60 1.83 -3.07
C ALA A 6 6.23 1.12 -3.03
N GLU A 7 5.23 1.65 -3.72
CA GLU A 7 3.92 1.01 -3.85
C GLU A 7 4.01 -0.35 -4.53
N ALA A 8 4.71 -0.43 -5.67
CA ALA A 8 4.86 -1.66 -6.42
C ALA A 8 5.61 -2.73 -5.61
N GLU A 9 6.66 -2.34 -4.90
CA GLU A 9 7.41 -3.28 -4.05
C GLU A 9 6.58 -3.76 -2.85
N CYS A 10 5.81 -2.86 -2.21
CA CYS A 10 4.86 -3.24 -1.17
C CYS A 10 3.87 -4.28 -1.70
N GLY A 11 3.25 -4.02 -2.86
CA GLY A 11 2.31 -4.94 -3.49
C GLY A 11 2.95 -6.29 -3.85
N ARG A 12 4.19 -6.27 -4.37
CA ARG A 12 4.94 -7.49 -4.70
C ARG A 12 5.19 -8.36 -3.47
N LEU A 13 5.59 -7.76 -2.34
CA LEU A 13 5.84 -8.48 -1.09
C LEU A 13 4.58 -9.07 -0.47
N LEU A 14 3.43 -8.40 -0.64
CA LEU A 14 2.12 -8.89 -0.22
C LEU A 14 1.59 -10.01 -1.13
N ALA A 15 1.98 -10.04 -2.40
CA ALA A 15 1.54 -11.02 -3.39
C ALA A 15 2.35 -12.33 -3.41
N LEU A 16 3.35 -12.47 -2.53
CA LEU A 16 4.09 -13.73 -2.37
C LEU A 16 3.18 -14.82 -1.81
N GLU A 17 3.46 -16.09 -2.14
CA GLU A 17 2.74 -17.24 -1.59
C GLU A 17 2.68 -17.20 -0.05
N THR A 18 3.79 -16.80 0.56
CA THR A 18 3.86 -16.41 1.97
C THR A 18 4.14 -14.91 2.03
N PRO A 19 3.12 -14.07 2.31
CA PRO A 19 3.29 -12.62 2.36
C PRO A 19 4.32 -12.18 3.41
N LEU A 20 5.19 -11.25 3.02
CA LEU A 20 6.19 -10.67 3.92
C LEU A 20 5.67 -9.36 4.52
N ALA A 21 4.85 -9.47 5.56
CA ALA A 21 4.10 -8.33 6.14
C ALA A 21 5.00 -7.18 6.63
N LEU A 22 6.08 -7.48 7.37
CA LEU A 22 6.98 -6.44 7.90
C LEU A 22 7.77 -5.71 6.78
N PRO A 23 8.43 -6.42 5.83
CA PRO A 23 9.03 -5.76 4.68
C PRO A 23 8.05 -4.96 3.82
N ALA A 24 6.82 -5.47 3.62
CA ALA A 24 5.78 -4.74 2.91
C ALA A 24 5.41 -3.44 3.65
N TYR A 25 5.28 -3.51 4.98
CA TYR A 25 4.97 -2.35 5.80
C TYR A 25 6.05 -1.26 5.73
N ASP A 26 7.33 -1.63 5.67
CA ASP A 26 8.42 -0.67 5.46
C ASP A 26 8.26 0.09 4.12
N GLN A 27 7.86 -0.60 3.06
CA GLN A 27 7.57 0.04 1.76
C GLN A 27 6.31 0.91 1.81
N CYS A 28 5.26 0.49 2.53
CA CYS A 28 4.08 1.30 2.78
C CYS A 28 4.44 2.62 3.50
N MET A 29 5.27 2.54 4.53
CA MET A 29 5.77 3.72 5.25
C MET A 29 6.60 4.64 4.35
N LYS A 30 7.45 4.07 3.48
CA LYS A 30 8.19 4.82 2.47
C LYS A 30 7.26 5.53 1.47
N ALA A 31 6.22 4.86 0.99
CA ALA A 31 5.21 5.46 0.10
C ALA A 31 4.47 6.62 0.80
N SER A 32 4.05 6.43 2.06
CA SER A 32 3.42 7.47 2.89
C SER A 32 4.30 8.71 3.05
N HIS A 33 5.58 8.51 3.36
CA HIS A 33 6.54 9.61 3.48
C HIS A 33 6.73 10.36 2.15
N LEU A 34 6.89 9.64 1.04
CA LEU A 34 7.03 10.24 -0.29
C LEU A 34 5.79 11.01 -0.71
N PHE A 35 4.59 10.52 -0.38
CA PHE A 35 3.35 11.27 -0.56
C PHE A 35 3.37 12.59 0.22
N ASN A 36 3.73 12.56 1.51
CA ASN A 36 3.80 13.78 2.33
C ASN A 36 4.76 14.82 1.74
N LEU A 37 5.89 14.40 1.17
CA LEU A 37 6.82 15.29 0.48
C LEU A 37 6.27 15.88 -0.83
N LEU A 38 5.37 15.18 -1.53
CA LEU A 38 4.68 15.70 -2.71
C LEU A 38 3.57 16.68 -2.33
N ASP A 39 2.77 16.33 -1.30
CA ASP A 39 1.69 17.16 -0.77
C ASP A 39 2.25 18.50 -0.23
N ALA A 40 3.30 18.44 0.58
CA ALA A 40 3.95 19.63 1.15
C ALA A 40 4.60 20.54 0.10
N ARG A 41 5.04 19.99 -1.03
CA ARG A 41 5.56 20.79 -2.16
C ARG A 41 4.47 21.47 -2.98
N GLY A 42 3.20 21.13 -2.75
CA GLY A 42 2.06 21.68 -3.51
C GLY A 42 2.03 21.27 -4.97
N VAL A 43 2.73 20.18 -5.35
CA VAL A 43 2.84 19.72 -6.74
C VAL A 43 1.74 18.73 -7.15
N ILE A 44 0.79 18.43 -6.25
CA ILE A 44 -0.36 17.56 -6.51
C ILE A 44 -1.66 18.32 -6.26
N SER A 45 -2.64 18.12 -7.12
CA SER A 45 -3.99 18.67 -7.01
C SER A 45 -4.79 18.00 -5.88
N VAL A 46 -5.93 18.60 -5.50
CA VAL A 46 -6.86 18.03 -4.51
C VAL A 46 -7.32 16.62 -4.89
N THR A 47 -7.63 16.39 -6.17
CA THR A 47 -8.04 15.08 -6.69
C THR A 47 -6.91 14.06 -6.60
N GLU A 48 -5.69 14.45 -6.98
CA GLU A 48 -4.52 13.58 -6.87
C GLU A 48 -4.21 13.24 -5.40
N ARG A 49 -4.32 14.22 -4.50
CA ARG A 49 -4.14 14.01 -3.07
C ARG A 49 -5.09 12.95 -2.52
N ALA A 50 -6.38 13.01 -2.87
CA ALA A 50 -7.35 11.98 -2.48
C ALA A 50 -6.96 10.59 -3.01
N ALA A 51 -6.51 10.50 -4.26
CA ALA A 51 -6.05 9.26 -4.87
C ALA A 51 -4.81 8.68 -4.17
N TYR A 52 -3.80 9.49 -3.85
CA TYR A 52 -2.62 9.05 -3.10
C TYR A 52 -2.98 8.52 -1.71
N ILE A 53 -3.87 9.22 -0.99
CA ILE A 53 -4.34 8.76 0.33
C ILE A 53 -5.05 7.41 0.21
N GLY A 54 -5.90 7.21 -0.79
CA GLY A 54 -6.56 5.93 -1.04
C GLY A 54 -5.56 4.79 -1.27
N ARG A 55 -4.52 5.05 -2.06
CA ARG A 55 -3.45 4.08 -2.36
C ARG A 55 -2.65 3.71 -1.11
N VAL A 56 -2.18 4.69 -0.32
CA VAL A 56 -1.46 4.42 0.94
C VAL A 56 -2.33 3.63 1.92
N ARG A 57 -3.64 3.93 2.00
CA ARG A 57 -4.59 3.17 2.83
C ARG A 57 -4.73 1.71 2.38
N ALA A 58 -4.80 1.47 1.07
CA ALA A 58 -4.85 0.12 0.53
C ALA A 58 -3.60 -0.69 0.88
N LEU A 59 -2.41 -0.08 0.77
CA LEU A 59 -1.14 -0.71 1.19
C LEU A 59 -1.14 -1.06 2.68
N ALA A 60 -1.52 -0.10 3.54
CA ALA A 60 -1.56 -0.29 4.99
C ALA A 60 -2.53 -1.42 5.37
N ARG A 61 -3.72 -1.46 4.75
CA ARG A 61 -4.69 -2.53 4.94
C ARG A 61 -4.10 -3.89 4.56
N GLY A 62 -3.49 -4.00 3.38
CA GLY A 62 -2.87 -5.26 2.94
C GLY A 62 -1.74 -5.73 3.86
N CYS A 63 -0.94 -4.80 4.40
CA CYS A 63 0.08 -5.12 5.41
C CYS A 63 -0.54 -5.68 6.70
N CYS A 64 -1.63 -5.07 7.18
CA CYS A 64 -2.34 -5.56 8.36
C CYS A 64 -2.97 -6.94 8.13
N GLU A 65 -3.60 -7.16 6.96
CA GLU A 65 -4.20 -8.44 6.59
C GLU A 65 -3.15 -9.55 6.54
N ALA A 66 -2.00 -9.28 5.89
CA ALA A 66 -0.86 -10.20 5.88
C ALA A 66 -0.30 -10.48 7.27
N TRP A 67 -0.23 -9.48 8.15
CA TRP A 67 0.29 -9.63 9.52
C TRP A 67 -0.59 -10.53 10.39
N ILE A 68 -1.92 -10.34 10.34
CA ILE A 68 -2.86 -11.14 11.14
C ILE A 68 -3.14 -12.51 10.52
N GLY A 69 -2.56 -12.82 9.35
CA GLY A 69 -2.85 -14.03 8.60
C GLY A 69 -4.28 -14.07 8.05
N ALA A 70 -4.92 -12.91 7.86
CA ALA A 70 -6.19 -12.85 7.16
C ALA A 70 -5.94 -13.27 5.72
N ALA A 71 -6.48 -14.44 5.33
CA ALA A 71 -6.60 -14.76 3.93
C ALA A 71 -7.32 -13.58 3.24
N PRO A 72 -6.89 -13.16 2.03
CA PRO A 72 -7.63 -12.15 1.31
C PRO A 72 -9.09 -12.60 1.27
N SER A 73 -9.98 -11.75 1.78
CA SER A 73 -11.41 -12.01 1.87
C SER A 73 -11.95 -12.13 0.44
N GLY A 74 -11.83 -13.32 -0.14
CA GLY A 74 -12.54 -13.74 -1.33
C GLY A 74 -13.96 -14.01 -0.92
N GLU A 75 -14.83 -13.01 -1.05
CA GLU A 75 -16.23 -13.33 -1.31
C GLU A 75 -16.28 -14.20 -2.58
N ALA A 76 -17.04 -15.30 -2.48
CA ALA A 76 -17.36 -16.30 -3.49
C ALA A 76 -16.35 -17.44 -3.72
N ALA A 77 -16.37 -18.42 -2.80
CA ALA A 77 -16.36 -19.83 -3.20
C ALA A 77 -17.76 -20.41 -2.92
N ASN A 78 -18.65 -20.28 -3.90
CA ASN A 78 -19.82 -21.16 -4.00
C ASN A 78 -19.31 -22.56 -4.32
N GLY A 79 -19.66 -23.52 -3.46
CA GLY A 79 -19.44 -24.96 -3.64
C GLY A 79 -20.16 -25.71 -2.54
#